data_AF-A0A1W1EKG4-F1
#
_entry.id   AF-A0A1W1EKG4-F1
#
_cell.length_a   1.000
_cell.length_b   1.000
_cell.length_c   1.000
_cell.angle_alpha   90.00
_cell.angle_beta   90.00
_cell.angle_gamma   90.00
#
_symmetry.space_group_name_H-M   'P 1'
#
loop_
_entity.id
_entity.type
_entity.pdbx_description
1 polymer ?
#
loop_
_entity_poly.entity_id
_entity_poly.type
_entity_poly.pdbx_seq_one_letter_code
_entity_poly.pdbx_strand_id
1 'polypeptide(L)'
;MRAKIIEIDSIKSLNIIRFQLYSNDNILTMVSLELSNDIKIGREVKLAIKPTNIIISKDLNSNISCDNRLKAKIVEITNGKLLSSIKLDIDNDILESIITYNSSKRLSLKVEDEVMIFIQATDLSIGEICFKH
;
A
#
# COMPACT_ATOMS: atom_id res chain seq x y z
N MET A 1 2.79 -3.09 -6.80
CA MET A 1 2.31 -4.43 -6.38
C MET A 1 1.32 -4.96 -7.42
N ARG A 2 1.43 -6.22 -7.84
CA ARG A 2 0.46 -6.83 -8.78
C ARG A 2 -0.75 -7.35 -8.04
N ALA A 3 -1.94 -7.11 -8.57
CA ALA A 3 -3.19 -7.52 -7.96
C ALA A 3 -4.29 -7.85 -8.99
N LYS A 4 -5.33 -8.55 -8.53
CA LYS A 4 -6.55 -8.83 -9.29
C LYS A 4 -7.74 -8.13 -8.64
N ILE A 5 -8.58 -7.50 -9.47
CA ILE A 5 -9.83 -6.89 -9.00
C ILE A 5 -10.81 -7.99 -8.64
N ILE A 6 -11.28 -8.01 -7.40
CA ILE A 6 -12.21 -9.03 -6.91
C ILE A 6 -13.61 -8.49 -6.65
N GLU A 7 -13.74 -7.19 -6.39
CA GLU A 7 -15.02 -6.56 -6.05
C GLU A 7 -15.02 -5.08 -6.43
N ILE A 8 -16.18 -4.58 -6.85
CA ILE A 8 -16.41 -3.15 -7.15
C ILE A 8 -17.81 -2.81 -6.60
N ASP A 9 -17.85 -1.94 -5.59
CA ASP A 9 -19.06 -1.37 -5.03
C ASP A 9 -19.18 0.09 -5.49
N SER A 10 -20.27 0.44 -6.18
CA SER A 10 -20.46 1.78 -6.76
C SER A 10 -21.77 2.42 -6.31
N ILE A 11 -21.70 3.68 -5.85
CA ILE A 11 -22.85 4.54 -5.54
C ILE A 11 -22.62 5.91 -6.18
N LYS A 12 -23.41 6.26 -7.20
CA LYS A 12 -23.21 7.48 -8.01
C LYS A 12 -21.79 7.49 -8.60
N SER A 13 -20.99 8.52 -8.29
CA SER A 13 -19.59 8.63 -8.71
C SER A 13 -18.63 7.93 -7.73
N LEU A 14 -19.07 7.57 -6.53
CA LEU A 14 -18.19 6.95 -5.55
C LEU A 14 -18.04 5.45 -5.83
N ASN A 15 -16.80 4.98 -5.88
CA ASN A 15 -16.45 3.58 -6.09
C ASN A 15 -15.53 3.11 -4.97
N ILE A 16 -15.81 1.94 -4.42
CA ILE A 16 -14.93 1.18 -3.52
C ILE A 16 -14.53 -0.08 -4.27
N ILE A 17 -13.24 -0.29 -4.47
CA ILE A 17 -12.71 -1.41 -5.24
C ILE A 17 -11.80 -2.23 -4.34
N ARG A 18 -11.98 -3.56 -4.33
CA ARG A 18 -11.12 -4.49 -3.60
C ARG A 18 -10.24 -5.28 -4.55
N PHE A 19 -8.98 -5.45 -4.14
CA PHE A 19 -7.93 -6.10 -4.92
C PHE A 19 -7.30 -7.22 -4.10
N GLN A 20 -7.24 -8.42 -4.68
CA GLN A 20 -6.44 -9.51 -4.14
C GLN A 20 -5.01 -9.37 -4.64
N LEU A 21 -4.03 -9.27 -3.73
CA LEU A 21 -2.62 -9.29 -4.11
C LEU A 21 -2.23 -10.66 -4.67
N TYR A 22 -1.23 -10.67 -5.57
CA TYR A 22 -0.68 -11.94 -6.08
C TYR A 22 0.42 -12.52 -5.21
N SER A 23 1.10 -11.69 -4.43
CA SER A 23 2.19 -12.13 -3.55
C SER A 23 1.69 -12.85 -2.30
N ASN A 24 0.44 -12.61 -1.88
CA ASN A 24 -0.17 -13.16 -0.69
C ASN A 24 -1.70 -13.06 -0.75
N ASP A 25 -2.38 -13.57 0.28
CA ASP A 25 -3.84 -13.50 0.39
C ASP A 25 -4.36 -12.15 0.93
N ASN A 26 -3.53 -11.10 1.04
CA ASN A 26 -3.99 -9.80 1.52
C ASN A 26 -4.89 -9.09 0.48
N ILE A 27 -5.93 -8.45 1.01
CA ILE A 27 -6.87 -7.63 0.23
C ILE A 27 -6.56 -6.16 0.47
N LEU A 28 -6.48 -5.40 -0.60
CA LEU A 28 -6.38 -3.94 -0.56
C LEU A 28 -7.67 -3.30 -1.08
N THR A 29 -8.01 -2.16 -0.53
CA THR A 29 -9.19 -1.35 -0.85
C THR A 29 -8.75 0.00 -1.41
N MET A 30 -9.38 0.41 -2.50
CA MET A 30 -9.24 1.74 -3.10
C MET A 30 -10.58 2.46 -3.13
N VAL A 31 -10.57 3.76 -2.86
CA VAL A 31 -11.72 4.65 -3.09
C VAL A 31 -11.43 5.53 -4.29
N SER A 32 -12.37 5.63 -5.23
CA SER A 32 -12.27 6.53 -6.39
C SER A 32 -13.58 7.22 -6.73
N LEU A 33 -13.51 8.46 -7.20
CA LEU A 33 -14.66 9.24 -7.70
C LEU A 33 -14.97 8.98 -9.18
N GLU A 34 -14.04 8.36 -9.90
CA GLU A 34 -14.20 8.02 -11.31
C GLU A 34 -13.54 6.67 -11.58
N LEU A 35 -14.14 5.89 -12.46
CA LEU A 35 -13.64 4.57 -12.80
C LEU A 35 -13.71 4.37 -14.31
N SER A 36 -12.57 4.09 -14.93
CA SER A 36 -12.52 3.78 -16.35
C SER A 36 -13.32 2.50 -16.66
N ASN A 37 -13.95 2.44 -17.83
CA ASN A 37 -14.69 1.27 -18.31
C ASN A 37 -13.82 0.00 -18.43
N ASP A 38 -12.50 0.14 -18.48
CA ASP A 38 -11.57 -0.99 -18.55
C ASP A 38 -11.34 -1.67 -17.19
N ILE A 39 -11.76 -1.02 -16.11
CA ILE A 39 -11.67 -1.52 -14.74
C ILE A 39 -12.89 -2.39 -14.45
N LYS A 40 -12.68 -3.71 -14.47
CA LYS A 40 -13.73 -4.70 -14.25
C LYS A 40 -13.23 -5.80 -13.31
N ILE A 41 -14.14 -6.45 -12.60
CA ILE A 41 -13.85 -7.63 -11.80
C ILE A 41 -13.11 -8.67 -12.67
N GLY A 42 -12.07 -9.26 -12.11
CA GLY A 42 -11.19 -10.21 -12.79
C GLY A 42 -10.00 -9.59 -13.51
N ARG A 43 -9.99 -8.26 -13.72
CA ARG A 43 -8.86 -7.57 -14.37
C ARG A 43 -7.62 -7.61 -13.48
N GLU A 44 -6.47 -7.79 -14.11
CA GLU A 44 -5.16 -7.70 -13.47
C GLU A 44 -4.64 -6.27 -13.58
N VAL A 45 -4.07 -5.76 -12.49
CA VAL A 45 -3.56 -4.40 -12.38
C VAL A 45 -2.25 -4.35 -11.62
N LYS A 46 -1.49 -3.28 -11.80
CA LYS A 46 -0.45 -2.86 -10.84
C LYS A 46 -0.96 -1.70 -10.02
N LEU A 47 -0.95 -1.89 -8.71
CA LEU A 47 -1.27 -0.86 -7.73
C LEU A 47 -0.06 0.06 -7.52
N ALA A 48 -0.34 1.34 -7.42
CA ALA A 48 0.60 2.41 -7.16
C ALA A 48 0.22 3.15 -5.88
N ILE A 49 1.24 3.52 -5.10
CA ILE A 49 1.11 4.23 -3.83
C ILE A 49 2.22 5.27 -3.81
N LYS A 50 1.89 6.50 -3.41
CA LYS A 50 2.93 7.53 -3.21
C LYS A 50 3.75 7.17 -1.96
N PRO A 51 5.09 7.19 -2.02
CA PRO A 51 5.94 6.87 -0.86
C PRO A 51 5.62 7.66 0.41
N THR A 52 5.14 8.90 0.27
CA THR A 52 4.75 9.78 1.38
C THR A 52 3.42 9.42 2.03
N ASN A 53 2.65 8.50 1.44
CA ASN A 53 1.30 8.12 1.89
C ASN A 53 1.31 6.72 2.54
N ILE A 54 2.49 6.22 2.89
CA ILE A 54 2.68 4.97 3.65
C ILE A 54 3.01 5.33 5.09
N ILE A 55 2.17 4.89 6.02
CA ILE A 55 2.37 5.04 7.46
C ILE A 55 3.02 3.75 7.99
N ILE A 56 3.98 3.86 8.90
CA ILE A 56 4.68 2.71 9.51
C ILE A 56 4.37 2.67 11.02
N SER A 57 4.07 1.47 11.53
CA SER A 57 3.92 1.17 12.96
C SER A 57 4.80 -0.01 13.36
N LYS A 58 5.41 0.07 14.54
CA LYS A 58 6.02 -1.10 15.21
C LYS A 58 5.01 -1.96 15.95
N ASP A 59 3.83 -1.42 16.24
CA ASP A 59 2.73 -2.20 16.80
C ASP A 59 1.97 -2.91 15.67
N LEU A 60 2.17 -4.22 15.58
CA LEU A 60 1.53 -5.08 14.58
C LEU A 60 0.03 -5.26 14.83
N ASN A 61 -0.47 -4.91 16.02
CA ASN A 61 -1.86 -5.12 16.44
C ASN A 61 -2.65 -3.80 16.58
N SER A 62 -2.06 -2.64 16.26
CA SER A 62 -2.72 -1.34 16.37
C SER A 62 -4.12 -1.33 15.74
N ASN A 63 -5.12 -0.88 16.50
CA ASN A 63 -6.51 -0.76 16.05
C ASN A 63 -6.75 0.65 15.49
N ILE A 64 -6.79 0.79 14.16
CA ILE A 64 -6.99 2.08 13.49
C ILE A 64 -8.00 1.94 12.35
N SER A 65 -8.55 3.07 11.87
CA SER A 65 -9.59 3.11 10.83
C SER A 65 -9.05 2.89 9.40
N CYS A 66 -7.85 2.35 9.23
CA CYS A 66 -7.22 2.17 7.93
C CYS A 66 -7.40 0.72 7.47
N ASP A 67 -8.11 0.52 6.37
CA ASP A 67 -8.43 -0.81 5.84
C ASP A 67 -7.21 -1.53 5.28
N ASN A 68 -6.32 -0.79 4.61
CA ASN A 68 -5.14 -1.39 4.00
C ASN A 68 -4.04 -1.50 5.03
N ARG A 69 -3.77 -2.74 5.42
CA ARG A 69 -2.80 -3.08 6.44
C ARG A 69 -1.96 -4.24 5.95
N LEU A 70 -0.65 -4.02 5.81
CA LEU A 70 0.28 -5.03 5.31
C LEU A 70 1.44 -5.18 6.28
N LYS A 71 1.76 -6.44 6.63
CA LYS A 71 3.02 -6.74 7.30
C LYS A 71 4.16 -6.50 6.31
N ALA A 72 5.24 -5.91 6.79
CA ALA A 72 6.41 -5.66 5.97
C ALA A 72 7.67 -5.86 6.81
N LYS A 73 8.76 -6.21 6.13
CA LYS A 73 10.10 -6.24 6.71
C LYS A 73 10.90 -5.05 6.20
N ILE A 74 11.56 -4.32 7.08
CA ILE A 74 12.46 -3.24 6.65
C ILE A 74 13.73 -3.85 6.09
N VAL A 75 14.02 -3.60 4.82
CA VAL A 75 15.23 -4.12 4.14
C VAL A 75 16.30 -3.05 3.95
N GLU A 76 15.93 -1.77 3.97
CA GLU A 76 16.88 -0.66 3.86
C GLU A 76 16.34 0.58 4.58
N ILE A 77 17.23 1.33 5.24
CA ILE A 77 16.93 2.64 5.81
C ILE A 77 18.00 3.63 5.35
N THR A 78 17.58 4.66 4.63
CA THR A 78 18.43 5.80 4.26
C THR A 78 17.95 7.05 4.99
N ASN A 79 18.67 7.45 6.04
CA ASN A 79 18.36 8.63 6.83
C ASN A 79 19.05 9.88 6.27
N GLY A 80 18.25 10.85 5.84
CA GLY A 80 18.71 12.21 5.55
C GLY A 80 18.56 13.15 6.74
N LYS A 81 18.73 14.46 6.50
CA LYS A 81 18.61 15.48 7.56
C LYS A 81 17.17 15.72 8.02
N LEU A 82 16.21 15.66 7.10
CA LEU A 82 14.79 15.96 7.35
C LEU A 82 13.89 14.75 7.15
N LEU A 83 14.22 13.92 6.17
CA LEU A 83 13.43 12.77 5.74
C LEU A 83 14.27 11.49 5.81
N SER A 84 13.58 10.38 5.92
CA SER A 84 14.12 9.03 5.83
C SER A 84 13.38 8.28 4.73
N SER A 85 14.14 7.59 3.88
CA SER A 85 13.63 6.58 2.96
C SER A 85 13.74 5.21 3.60
N ILE A 86 12.62 4.50 3.67
CA ILE A 86 12.51 3.15 4.24
C ILE A 86 12.07 2.22 3.11
N LYS A 87 12.92 1.26 2.72
CA LYS A 87 12.49 0.18 1.82
C LYS A 87 11.90 -0.97 2.63
N LEU A 88 10.74 -1.40 2.19
CA LEU A 88 9.86 -2.35 2.85
C LEU A 88 9.60 -3.51 1.91
N ASP A 89 9.93 -4.71 2.35
CA ASP A 89 9.59 -5.95 1.64
C ASP A 89 8.24 -6.49 2.14
N ILE A 90 7.36 -6.75 1.19
CA ILE A 90 6.01 -7.28 1.39
C ILE A 90 5.86 -8.48 0.45
N ASP A 91 6.24 -9.66 0.94
CA ASP A 91 6.16 -10.92 0.19
C ASP A 91 6.79 -10.83 -1.22
N ASN A 92 8.01 -10.28 -1.29
CA ASN A 92 8.82 -10.05 -2.50
C ASN A 92 8.44 -8.82 -3.35
N ASP A 93 7.43 -8.04 -2.94
CA ASP A 93 7.19 -6.70 -3.49
C ASP A 93 7.91 -5.66 -2.63
N ILE A 94 8.78 -4.84 -3.24
CA ILE A 94 9.44 -3.72 -2.55
C ILE A 94 8.60 -2.45 -2.68
N LEU A 95 8.26 -1.86 -1.53
CA LEU A 95 7.75 -0.50 -1.43
C LEU A 95 8.78 0.42 -0.79
N GLU A 96 8.69 1.71 -1.12
CA GLU A 96 9.46 2.77 -0.45
C GLU A 96 8.48 3.65 0.33
N SER A 97 8.80 3.89 1.60
CA SER A 97 8.11 4.88 2.42
C SER A 97 9.04 6.05 2.71
N ILE A 98 8.52 7.26 2.54
CA ILE A 98 9.21 8.50 2.90
C ILE A 98 8.55 9.09 4.14
N ILE A 99 9.28 9.07 5.26
CA ILE A 99 8.82 9.62 6.55
C ILE A 99 9.78 10.70 7.03
N THR A 100 9.41 11.45 8.06
CA THR A 100 10.35 12.38 8.69
C THR A 100 11.45 11.60 9.42
N TYR A 101 12.66 12.14 9.42
CA TYR A 101 13.77 11.58 10.20
C TYR A 101 13.40 11.45 11.69
N ASN A 102 12.68 12.43 12.23
CA ASN A 102 12.17 12.38 13.59
C ASN A 102 11.22 11.21 13.83
N SER A 103 10.39 10.82 12.86
CA SER A 103 9.52 9.64 12.98
C SER A 103 10.33 8.34 12.93
N SER A 104 11.29 8.21 12.00
CA SER A 104 12.20 7.06 11.94
C SER A 104 12.94 6.86 13.27
N LYS A 105 13.50 7.95 13.81
CA LYS A 105 14.20 7.97 15.10
C LYS A 105 13.28 7.67 16.29
N ARG A 106 12.10 8.29 16.35
CA ARG A 106 11.13 8.08 17.44
C ARG A 106 10.65 6.62 17.51
N LEU A 107 10.40 6.01 16.35
CA LEU A 107 10.03 4.59 16.24
C LEU A 107 11.23 3.65 16.42
N SER A 108 12.46 4.19 16.45
CA SER A 108 13.70 3.41 16.51
C SER A 108 13.74 2.30 15.44
N LEU A 109 13.38 2.65 14.21
CA LEU A 109 13.36 1.71 13.07
C LEU A 109 14.76 1.18 12.78
N LYS A 110 14.85 -0.11 12.48
CA LYS A 110 16.08 -0.81 12.11
C LYS A 110 15.80 -1.70 10.90
N VAL A 111 16.83 -1.95 10.10
CA VAL A 111 16.79 -3.03 9.11
C VAL A 111 16.52 -4.35 9.85
N GLU A 112 15.78 -5.24 9.21
CA GLU A 112 15.21 -6.48 9.76
C GLU A 112 14.03 -6.32 10.71
N ASP A 113 13.61 -5.10 11.10
CA ASP A 113 12.39 -4.93 11.86
C ASP A 113 11.18 -5.41 11.05
N GLU A 114 10.34 -6.23 11.69
CA GLU A 114 8.98 -6.47 11.23
C GLU A 114 8.10 -5.29 11.67
N VAL A 115 7.42 -4.70 10.70
CA VAL A 115 6.54 -3.55 10.90
C VAL A 115 5.21 -3.79 10.24
N MET A 116 4.25 -2.98 10.66
CA MET A 116 2.97 -2.86 9.98
C MET A 116 2.92 -1.58 9.19
N ILE A 117 2.51 -1.66 7.94
CA ILE A 117 2.27 -0.49 7.11
C ILE A 117 0.79 -0.27 6.87
N PHE A 118 0.42 1.00 6.71
CA PHE A 118 -0.94 1.43 6.46
C PHE A 118 -1.01 2.41 5.30
N ILE A 119 -2.05 2.26 4.48
CA ILE A 119 -2.30 3.08 3.30
C ILE A 119 -3.78 3.44 3.30
N GLN A 120 -4.16 4.71 3.43
CA GLN A 120 -5.58 5.05 3.35
C GLN A 120 -6.15 4.61 1.99
N ALA A 121 -7.39 4.11 1.97
CA ALA A 121 -7.98 3.63 0.72
C ALA A 121 -8.07 4.73 -0.36
N THR A 122 -8.09 6.00 0.04
CA THR A 122 -8.04 7.17 -0.84
C THR A 122 -6.63 7.49 -1.38
N ASP A 123 -5.59 6.86 -0.84
CA ASP A 123 -4.19 7.05 -1.23
C ASP A 123 -3.62 5.91 -2.10
N LEU A 124 -4.42 4.87 -2.31
CA LEU A 124 -4.13 3.79 -3.24
C LEU A 124 -4.63 4.17 -4.64
N SER A 125 -3.90 3.81 -5.69
CA SER A 125 -4.34 3.99 -7.08
C SER A 125 -3.99 2.80 -7.96
N ILE A 126 -4.68 2.70 -9.10
CA ILE A 126 -4.28 1.80 -10.19
C ILE A 126 -3.25 2.54 -11.04
N GLY A 127 -2.01 2.08 -11.05
CA GLY A 127 -0.94 2.64 -11.87
C GLY A 127 -0.92 2.10 -13.30
N GLU A 128 -1.25 0.82 -13.48
CA GLU A 128 -1.24 0.15 -14.79
C GLU A 128 -2.33 -0.92 -14.85
N ILE A 129 -3.01 -1.02 -16.00
CA ILE A 129 -3.90 -2.14 -16.31
C ILE A 129 -3.09 -3.18 -17.10
N CYS A 130 -3.03 -4.41 -16.59
CA CYS A 130 -2.36 -5.50 -17.29
C CYS A 130 -3.27 -6.05 -18.39
N PHE A 131 -2.86 -5.92 -19.65
CA PHE A 131 -3.52 -6.56 -20.78
C PHE A 131 -2.89 -7.92 -21.04
N LYS A 132 -3.71 -8.96 -21.22
CA LYS A 132 -3.23 -10.24 -21.74
C LYS A 132 -3.09 -10.08 -23.25
N HIS A 133 -1.88 -10.29 -23.76
CA HIS A 133 -1.63 -10.50 -25.19
C HIS A 133 -2.17 -11.86 -25.63
#